data_AF-A0A958Z3K2-F1
#
_entry.id   AF-A0A958Z3K2-F1
#
_cell.length_a   1.000
_cell.length_b   1.000
_cell.length_c   1.000
_cell.angle_alpha   90.00
_cell.angle_beta   90.00
_cell.angle_gamma   90.00
#
_symmetry.space_group_name_H-M   'P 1'
#
loop_
_entity.id
_entity.type
_entity.pdbx_description
1 polymer ?
#
loop_
_entity_poly.entity_id
_entity_poly.type
_entity_poly.pdbx_seq_one_letter_code
_entity_poly.pdbx_strand_id
1 'polypeptide(L)'
;MKNLLLFSTLLLTSVGVFAQLTVKPNGAEDSYVYVSDQILYVTNETNLTRNGTANDQEASIYLRNNGQLIQGGTTSNNSGDGQLSVQQNTPETNAWAYYYWCSPIGNTGPVGSPVAAGNRNFGVKHLYEPDPLTSVTAAQQAATTTG
;
A
#
# COMPACT_ATOMS: atom_id res chain seq x y z
N MET A 1 -16.36 -7.97 48.61
CA MET A 1 -15.80 -8.82 47.53
C MET A 1 -16.69 -8.94 46.29
N LYS A 2 -17.97 -8.53 46.32
CA LYS A 2 -18.93 -8.71 45.20
C LYS A 2 -18.55 -7.98 43.90
N ASN A 3 -17.85 -6.85 44.02
CA ASN A 3 -17.41 -6.06 42.86
C ASN A 3 -16.02 -6.47 42.34
N LEU A 4 -15.28 -7.30 43.09
CA LEU A 4 -13.91 -7.69 42.73
C LEU A 4 -13.90 -8.64 41.52
N LEU A 5 -14.90 -9.52 41.44
CA LEU A 5 -15.14 -10.37 40.27
C LEU A 5 -15.44 -9.54 39.02
N LEU A 6 -16.21 -8.46 39.16
CA LEU A 6 -16.57 -7.57 38.06
C LEU A 6 -15.36 -6.76 37.55
N PHE A 7 -14.50 -6.29 38.45
CA PHE A 7 -13.25 -5.64 38.07
C PHE A 7 -12.27 -6.61 37.41
N SER A 8 -12.22 -7.87 37.87
CA SER A 8 -11.36 -8.89 37.26
C SER A 8 -11.83 -9.27 35.85
N THR A 9 -13.14 -9.41 35.63
CA THR A 9 -13.66 -9.67 34.28
C THR A 9 -13.42 -8.50 33.34
N LEU A 10 -13.58 -7.25 33.79
CA LEU A 10 -13.33 -6.08 32.96
C LEU A 10 -11.85 -5.97 32.53
N LEU A 11 -10.93 -6.25 33.46
CA LEU A 11 -9.48 -6.25 33.18
C LEU A 11 -9.06 -7.39 32.24
N LEU A 12 -9.70 -8.56 32.34
CA LEU A 12 -9.43 -9.70 31.44
C LEU A 12 -9.99 -9.48 30.03
N THR A 13 -10.95 -8.57 29.86
CA THR A 13 -11.54 -8.23 28.55
C THR A 13 -10.88 -7.03 27.86
N SER A 14 -9.91 -6.34 28.50
CA SER A 14 -9.21 -5.24 27.85
C SER A 14 -8.20 -5.78 26.84
N VAL A 15 -8.65 -6.02 25.62
CA VAL A 15 -7.76 -6.24 24.48
C VAL A 15 -7.18 -4.90 24.03
N GLY A 16 -5.85 -4.83 23.92
CA GLY A 16 -5.20 -3.71 23.25
C GLY A 16 -5.52 -3.79 21.76
N VAL A 17 -6.17 -2.76 21.22
CA VAL A 17 -6.31 -2.61 19.77
C VAL A 17 -5.11 -1.86 19.22
N PHE A 18 -4.32 -2.51 18.37
CA PHE A 18 -3.30 -1.84 17.57
C PHE A 18 -3.97 -1.31 16.31
N ALA A 19 -3.89 0.01 16.07
CA ALA A 19 -4.34 0.59 14.82
C ALA A 19 -3.26 0.36 13.76
N GLN A 20 -3.56 -0.52 12.81
CA GLN A 20 -2.76 -0.78 11.60
C GLN A 20 -3.60 -0.44 10.37
N LEU A 21 -2.98 0.13 9.33
CA LEU A 21 -3.69 0.30 8.06
C LEU A 21 -3.81 -1.07 7.39
N THR A 22 -5.04 -1.54 7.22
CA THR A 22 -5.33 -2.77 6.48
C THR A 22 -6.18 -2.46 5.27
N VAL A 23 -5.74 -2.89 4.10
CA VAL A 23 -6.53 -2.83 2.86
C VAL A 23 -6.62 -4.23 2.30
N LYS A 24 -7.83 -4.75 2.15
CA LYS A 24 -8.07 -6.10 1.63
C LYS A 24 -9.40 -6.14 0.86
N PRO A 25 -9.54 -7.04 -0.13
CA PRO A 25 -10.78 -7.25 -0.86
C PRO A 25 -11.95 -7.60 0.06
N ASN A 26 -13.16 -7.30 -0.40
CA ASN A 26 -14.40 -7.73 0.23
C ASN A 26 -15.03 -8.88 -0.58
N GLY A 27 -14.59 -10.11 -0.30
CA GLY A 27 -15.02 -11.28 -1.08
C GLY A 27 -14.41 -11.24 -2.48
N ALA A 28 -15.25 -11.18 -3.51
CA ALA A 28 -14.82 -11.07 -4.91
C ALA A 28 -14.61 -9.60 -5.36
N GLU A 29 -14.99 -8.63 -4.52
CA GLU A 29 -14.91 -7.21 -4.84
C GLU A 29 -13.59 -6.60 -4.36
N ASP A 30 -12.98 -5.79 -5.23
CA ASP A 30 -11.75 -5.08 -4.94
C ASP A 30 -11.95 -4.00 -3.87
N SER A 31 -10.89 -3.69 -3.13
CA SER A 31 -10.88 -2.60 -2.16
C SER A 31 -9.54 -1.89 -2.20
N TYR A 32 -9.59 -0.56 -2.29
CA TYR A 32 -8.40 0.26 -2.48
C TYR A 32 -8.51 1.59 -1.76
N VAL A 33 -7.35 2.20 -1.50
CA VAL A 33 -7.25 3.59 -1.02
C VAL A 33 -6.69 4.44 -2.14
N TYR A 34 -7.40 5.51 -2.50
CA TYR A 34 -6.96 6.46 -3.52
C TYR A 34 -6.49 7.76 -2.88
N VAL A 35 -5.20 8.06 -2.99
CA VAL A 35 -4.54 9.23 -2.40
C VAL A 35 -4.09 10.15 -3.53
N SER A 36 -4.80 11.26 -3.71
CA SER A 36 -4.47 12.26 -4.73
C SER A 36 -4.10 13.58 -4.07
N ASP A 37 -2.89 14.09 -4.33
CA ASP A 37 -2.40 15.36 -3.79
C ASP A 37 -2.56 15.49 -2.26
N GLN A 38 -2.38 14.36 -1.56
CA GLN A 38 -2.56 14.25 -0.12
C GLN A 38 -1.50 13.31 0.47
N ILE A 39 -1.32 13.39 1.79
CA ILE A 39 -0.43 12.51 2.54
C ILE A 39 -1.28 11.50 3.32
N LEU A 40 -1.10 10.22 3.01
CA LEU A 40 -1.55 9.12 3.85
C LEU A 40 -0.48 8.82 4.90
N TYR A 41 -0.75 9.13 6.15
CA TYR A 41 0.18 8.87 7.26
C TYR A 41 -0.25 7.63 8.04
N VAL A 42 0.69 6.71 8.25
CA VAL A 42 0.48 5.48 9.04
C VAL A 42 1.48 5.44 10.17
N THR A 43 0.99 5.35 11.41
CA THR A 43 1.86 5.40 12.59
C THR A 43 2.82 4.22 12.67
N ASN A 44 2.39 3.02 12.28
CA ASN A 44 3.19 1.80 12.41
C ASN A 44 3.16 0.97 11.12
N GLU A 45 2.48 -0.19 11.11
CA GLU A 45 2.51 -1.15 10.02
C GLU A 45 1.33 -1.01 9.05
N THR A 46 1.59 -1.38 7.80
CA THR A 46 0.59 -1.57 6.75
C THR A 46 0.44 -3.06 6.42
N ASN A 47 -0.79 -3.55 6.31
CA ASN A 47 -1.10 -4.89 5.83
C ASN A 47 -1.99 -4.80 4.59
N LEU A 48 -1.45 -5.18 3.44
CA LEU A 48 -2.13 -5.04 2.15
C LEU A 48 -2.37 -6.42 1.57
N THR A 49 -3.63 -6.76 1.33
CA THR A 49 -3.99 -7.96 0.55
C THR A 49 -4.25 -7.56 -0.89
N ARG A 50 -3.76 -8.38 -1.81
CA ARG A 50 -3.98 -8.23 -3.24
C ARG A 50 -5.48 -8.23 -3.60
N ASN A 51 -5.85 -7.32 -4.50
CA ASN A 51 -7.15 -7.28 -5.18
C ASN A 51 -7.30 -8.37 -6.25
N GLY A 52 -8.52 -8.67 -6.66
CA GLY A 52 -8.91 -9.84 -7.42
C GLY A 52 -8.00 -10.18 -8.61
N THR A 53 -7.67 -11.46 -8.74
CA THR A 53 -6.82 -12.01 -9.81
C THR A 53 -7.46 -11.97 -11.19
N ALA A 54 -8.77 -11.71 -11.28
CA ALA A 54 -9.46 -11.61 -12.58
C ALA A 54 -8.92 -10.45 -13.42
N ASN A 55 -8.36 -9.44 -12.76
CA ASN A 55 -7.92 -8.22 -13.41
C ASN A 55 -6.42 -8.03 -13.25
N ASP A 56 -5.79 -8.46 -12.14
CA ASP A 56 -4.34 -8.29 -11.91
C ASP A 56 -3.85 -6.85 -12.20
N GLN A 57 -4.74 -5.87 -12.04
CA GLN A 57 -4.56 -4.47 -12.46
C GLN A 57 -4.94 -3.48 -11.37
N GLU A 58 -5.49 -4.00 -10.26
CA GLU A 58 -5.98 -3.16 -9.17
C GLU A 58 -4.99 -3.21 -7.99
N ALA A 59 -4.37 -2.07 -7.69
CA ALA A 59 -3.49 -1.92 -6.55
C ALA A 59 -4.29 -1.77 -5.24
N SER A 60 -3.66 -2.08 -4.11
CA SER A 60 -4.27 -1.86 -2.78
C SER A 60 -4.26 -0.37 -2.40
N ILE A 61 -3.26 0.39 -2.84
CA ILE A 61 -3.17 1.83 -2.63
C ILE A 61 -2.69 2.52 -3.91
N TYR A 62 -3.38 3.60 -4.29
CA TYR A 62 -3.03 4.47 -5.39
C TYR A 62 -2.49 5.80 -4.85
N LEU A 63 -1.26 6.14 -5.24
CA LEU A 63 -0.67 7.45 -4.99
C LEU A 63 -0.65 8.22 -6.31
N ARG A 64 -1.37 9.33 -6.39
CA ARG A 64 -1.63 10.11 -7.61
C ARG A 64 -1.39 11.59 -7.36
N ASN A 65 -1.04 12.33 -8.40
CA ASN A 65 -0.88 13.79 -8.32
C ASN A 65 -0.09 14.23 -7.08
N ASN A 66 1.14 13.74 -6.89
CA ASN A 66 1.98 13.98 -5.69
C ASN A 66 1.47 13.36 -4.37
N GLY A 67 0.55 12.40 -4.42
CA GLY A 67 0.12 11.64 -3.25
C GLY A 67 1.29 10.86 -2.62
N GLN A 68 1.29 10.77 -1.30
CA GLN A 68 2.38 10.12 -0.55
C GLN A 68 1.84 9.15 0.51
N LEU A 69 2.59 8.09 0.78
CA LEU A 69 2.45 7.26 1.97
C LEU A 69 3.68 7.50 2.86
N ILE A 70 3.45 7.97 4.09
CA ILE A 70 4.50 8.22 5.09
C ILE A 70 4.25 7.33 6.31
N GLN A 71 5.29 6.69 6.82
CA GLN A 71 5.23 5.88 8.02
C GLN A 71 6.03 6.50 9.17
N GLY A 72 5.45 6.48 10.38
CA GLY A 72 6.08 7.04 11.58
C GLY A 72 7.06 6.09 12.29
N GLY A 73 6.95 4.78 12.03
CA GLY A 73 7.79 3.76 12.66
C GLY A 73 9.21 3.72 12.09
N THR A 74 10.22 3.66 12.96
CA THR A 74 11.63 3.48 12.56
C THR A 74 11.92 2.07 12.02
N THR A 75 11.10 1.08 12.41
CA THR A 75 11.11 -0.29 11.90
C THR A 75 9.66 -0.82 11.81
N SER A 76 8.93 -0.48 10.75
CA SER A 76 7.57 -0.99 10.53
C SER A 76 7.59 -2.43 10.01
N ASN A 77 6.78 -3.32 10.60
CA ASN A 77 6.62 -4.71 10.15
C ASN A 77 5.50 -4.82 9.09
N ASN A 78 5.70 -4.23 7.91
CA ASN A 78 4.68 -4.31 6.87
C ASN A 78 4.49 -5.75 6.38
N SER A 79 3.26 -6.11 6.04
CA SER A 79 2.89 -7.47 5.65
C SER A 79 1.86 -7.49 4.51
N GLY A 80 1.58 -8.70 4.02
CA GLY A 80 0.68 -8.92 2.89
C GLY A 80 1.39 -8.89 1.53
N ASP A 81 0.62 -9.16 0.48
CA ASP A 81 1.04 -9.34 -0.92
C ASP A 81 0.39 -8.32 -1.88
N GLY A 82 -0.34 -7.35 -1.32
CA GLY A 82 -0.94 -6.23 -2.01
C GLY A 82 0.10 -5.25 -2.56
N GLN A 83 -0.37 -4.30 -3.37
CA GLN A 83 0.49 -3.45 -4.18
C GLN A 83 0.21 -1.96 -3.97
N LEU A 84 1.27 -1.15 -4.06
CA LEU A 84 1.17 0.29 -4.20
C LEU A 84 1.41 0.63 -5.66
N SER A 85 0.52 1.46 -6.21
CA SER A 85 0.68 2.06 -7.53
C SER A 85 1.05 3.53 -7.34
N VAL A 86 2.29 3.87 -7.69
CA VAL A 86 2.83 5.24 -7.58
C VAL A 86 2.91 5.86 -8.96
N GLN A 87 2.15 6.94 -9.17
CA GLN A 87 2.30 7.77 -10.34
C GLN A 87 3.41 8.79 -10.11
N GLN A 88 4.35 8.87 -11.05
CA GLN A 88 5.39 9.90 -11.06
C GLN A 88 5.28 10.72 -12.32
N ASN A 89 5.21 12.05 -12.17
CA ASN A 89 5.18 13.00 -13.28
C ASN A 89 6.47 13.83 -13.34
N THR A 90 7.59 13.28 -12.87
CA THR A 90 8.85 14.03 -12.84
C THR A 90 9.44 14.05 -14.25
N PRO A 91 9.66 15.23 -14.86
CA PRO A 91 10.30 15.30 -16.16
C PRO A 91 11.72 14.73 -16.08
N GLU A 92 12.08 13.83 -17.00
CA GLU A 92 13.44 13.33 -17.08
C GLU A 92 14.38 14.47 -17.46
N THR A 93 15.36 14.78 -16.59
CA THR A 93 16.43 15.73 -16.94
C THR A 93 17.67 15.03 -17.46
N ASN A 94 18.00 13.83 -16.95
CA ASN A 94 19.09 12.98 -17.41
C ASN A 94 19.00 11.55 -16.83
N ALA A 95 19.81 10.63 -17.37
CA ALA A 95 19.85 9.20 -17.02
C ALA A 95 20.38 8.86 -15.61
N TRP A 96 20.95 9.83 -14.89
CA TRP A 96 21.50 9.65 -13.54
C TRP A 96 20.73 10.44 -12.48
N ALA A 97 19.68 11.16 -12.88
CA ALA A 97 18.90 11.93 -11.96
C ALA A 97 18.04 11.01 -11.07
N TYR A 98 18.11 11.26 -9.77
CA TYR A 98 17.39 10.49 -8.78
C TYR A 98 16.04 11.15 -8.48
N TYR A 99 14.96 10.55 -8.97
CA TYR A 99 13.59 11.06 -8.79
C TYR A 99 12.73 10.18 -7.89
N TYR A 100 13.33 9.19 -7.24
CA TYR A 100 12.60 8.11 -6.58
C TYR A 100 12.66 8.24 -5.05
N TRP A 101 11.58 8.68 -4.41
CA TRP A 101 11.41 8.60 -2.96
C TRP A 101 10.17 7.78 -2.61
N CYS A 102 10.39 6.58 -2.05
CA CYS A 102 9.34 5.74 -1.51
C CYS A 102 9.86 4.94 -0.32
N SER A 103 8.98 4.68 0.66
CA SER A 103 9.23 3.74 1.77
C SER A 103 9.43 2.30 1.24
N PRO A 104 10.23 1.44 1.91
CA PRO A 104 10.29 0.00 1.61
C PRO A 104 8.88 -0.62 1.61
N ILE A 105 8.55 -1.39 0.57
CA ILE A 105 7.20 -1.94 0.36
C ILE A 105 7.22 -3.44 0.05
N GLY A 106 6.09 -4.10 0.31
CA GLY A 106 6.03 -5.56 0.44
C GLY A 106 6.12 -6.40 -0.85
N ASN A 107 5.79 -5.82 -2.00
CA ASN A 107 5.66 -6.56 -3.26
C ASN A 107 6.35 -5.84 -4.44
N THR A 108 7.51 -6.36 -4.86
CA THR A 108 8.35 -5.83 -5.97
C THR A 108 8.03 -6.44 -7.34
N GLY A 109 6.96 -7.23 -7.45
CA GLY A 109 6.52 -7.83 -8.70
C GLY A 109 5.69 -6.86 -9.56
N PRO A 110 5.55 -7.13 -10.87
CA PRO A 110 4.51 -6.52 -11.70
C PRO A 110 3.11 -6.67 -11.07
N VAL A 111 2.13 -5.83 -11.43
CA VAL A 111 0.73 -6.06 -11.01
C VAL A 111 0.33 -7.48 -11.36
N GLY A 112 -0.28 -8.19 -10.40
CA GLY A 112 -0.68 -9.59 -10.56
C GLY A 112 0.37 -10.67 -10.26
N SER A 113 1.64 -10.33 -10.07
CA SER A 113 2.67 -11.35 -9.79
C SER A 113 2.73 -11.72 -8.31
N PRO A 114 2.45 -12.98 -7.88
CA PRO A 114 2.51 -13.37 -6.47
C PRO A 114 3.96 -13.31 -5.94
N VAL A 115 4.19 -12.53 -4.89
CA VAL A 115 5.49 -12.36 -4.24
C VAL A 115 5.32 -12.62 -2.74
N ALA A 116 6.31 -13.24 -2.10
CA ALA A 116 6.26 -13.50 -0.66
C ALA A 116 6.13 -12.20 0.15
N ALA A 117 5.28 -12.21 1.17
CA ALA A 117 4.99 -11.06 2.02
C ALA A 117 6.23 -10.54 2.78
N GLY A 118 6.19 -9.26 3.17
CA GLY A 118 7.20 -8.61 4.04
C GLY A 118 7.98 -7.49 3.35
N ASN A 119 8.67 -6.64 4.13
CA ASN A 119 9.41 -5.47 3.64
C ASN A 119 10.42 -5.79 2.54
N ARG A 120 10.39 -5.03 1.43
CA ARG A 120 11.39 -5.11 0.35
C ARG A 120 11.84 -3.72 -0.08
N ASN A 121 13.02 -3.67 -0.70
CA ASN A 121 13.53 -2.43 -1.28
C ASN A 121 12.65 -1.98 -2.44
N PHE A 122 12.36 -0.69 -2.50
CA PHE A 122 11.71 -0.07 -3.65
C PHE A 122 12.62 -0.18 -4.89
N GLY A 123 12.00 -0.27 -6.07
CA GLY A 123 12.70 -0.32 -7.36
C GLY A 123 11.81 0.16 -8.51
N VAL A 124 12.40 0.33 -9.69
CA VAL A 124 11.71 0.86 -10.89
C VAL A 124 10.46 0.08 -11.30
N LYS A 125 10.35 -1.20 -10.91
CA LYS A 125 9.16 -2.03 -11.16
C LYS A 125 7.90 -1.58 -10.41
N HIS A 126 8.01 -0.62 -9.51
CA HIS A 126 6.89 -0.06 -8.75
C HIS A 126 6.36 1.27 -9.31
N LEU A 127 6.87 1.70 -10.46
CA LEU A 127 6.36 2.85 -11.18
C LEU A 127 5.17 2.40 -12.02
N TYR A 128 4.04 3.06 -11.82
CA TYR A 128 2.78 2.70 -12.46
C TYR A 128 2.13 3.93 -13.09
N GLU A 129 1.59 3.75 -14.28
CA GLU A 129 0.77 4.75 -14.96
C GLU A 129 -0.71 4.32 -14.96
N PRO A 130 -1.66 5.27 -15.01
CA PRO A 130 -3.07 4.94 -15.20
C PRO A 130 -3.29 4.13 -16.49
N ASP A 131 -4.10 3.07 -16.43
CA ASP A 131 -4.60 2.33 -17.59
C ASP A 131 -6.11 2.57 -17.77
N PRO A 132 -6.51 3.74 -18.32
CA PRO A 132 -7.92 4.09 -18.44
C PRO A 132 -8.68 3.21 -19.45
N LEU A 133 -7.99 2.40 -20.25
CA LEU A 133 -8.61 1.51 -21.23
C LEU A 133 -9.22 0.28 -20.56
N THR A 134 -8.71 -0.12 -19.39
CA THR A 134 -9.26 -1.26 -18.65
C THR A 134 -10.25 -0.84 -17.57
N SER A 135 -9.92 0.18 -16.77
CA SER A 135 -10.80 0.69 -15.71
C SER A 135 -10.40 2.11 -15.30
N VAL A 136 -11.29 2.83 -14.60
CA VAL A 136 -10.99 4.17 -14.06
C VAL A 136 -9.93 4.14 -12.94
N THR A 137 -9.68 2.98 -12.34
CA THR A 137 -8.69 2.78 -11.28
C THR A 137 -7.52 1.90 -11.70
N ALA A 138 -7.63 1.19 -12.82
CA ALA A 138 -6.61 0.30 -13.32
C ALA A 138 -5.26 1.02 -13.50
N ALA A 139 -4.19 0.29 -13.21
CA ALA A 139 -2.84 0.77 -13.38
C ALA A 139 -1.95 -0.31 -14.00
N GLN A 140 -1.05 0.11 -14.89
CA GLN A 140 -0.07 -0.75 -15.54
C GLN A 140 1.34 -0.26 -15.22
N GLN A 141 2.31 -1.19 -15.22
CA GLN A 141 3.70 -0.82 -14.97
C GLN A 141 4.14 0.17 -16.05
N ALA A 142 4.72 1.30 -15.65
CA ALA A 142 5.14 2.32 -16.57
C ALA A 142 6.13 1.72 -17.59
N ALA A 143 5.75 1.72 -18.86
CA ALA A 143 6.56 1.12 -19.94
C ALA A 143 7.85 1.91 -20.18
N THR A 144 7.84 3.20 -19.79
CA THR A 144 8.98 4.10 -19.84
C THR A 144 9.03 4.92 -18.55
N THR A 145 10.23 5.28 -18.08
CA THR A 145 10.39 6.30 -17.02
C THR A 145 10.26 7.72 -17.57
N THR A 146 10.22 7.87 -18.89
CA THR A 146 9.95 9.14 -19.58
C THR A 146 8.47 9.48 -19.48
N GLY A 147 8.18 10.68 -18.98
CA GLY A 147 6.92 11.35 -19.26
C GLY A 147 6.77 11.72 -20.73
#